data_AF-A0A1Q6TRT7-F1
#
_entry.id   AF-A0A1Q6TRT7-F1
#
_cell.length_a   1.000
_cell.length_b   1.000
_cell.length_c   1.000
_cell.angle_alpha   90.00
_cell.angle_beta   90.00
_cell.angle_gamma   90.00
#
_symmetry.space_group_name_H-M   'P 1'
#
loop_
_entity.id
_entity.type
_entity.pdbx_description
1 polymer ?
#
loop_
_entity_poly.entity_id
_entity_poly.type
_entity_poly.pdbx_seq_one_letter_code
_entity_poly.pdbx_strand_id
1 'polypeptide(L)' 'MRDNISPEVAAAKVKKVNHERAVHCKHFTKTDWGNVKNYDLCIKSDDLGVAETAQIIGDLFQKKMGLS' A
#
# COMPACT_ATOMS: atom_id res chain seq x y z
N MET A 1 -0.94 14.42 -14.25
CA MET A 1 -1.32 13.94 -12.91
C MET A 1 -2.79 13.53 -12.91
N ARG A 2 -3.17 12.45 -12.19
CA ARG A 2 -4.55 11.88 -12.21
C ARG A 2 -5.65 12.91 -11.95
N ASP A 3 -5.46 13.75 -10.94
CA ASP A 3 -6.50 14.68 -10.46
C ASP A 3 -6.34 16.11 -11.00
N ASN A 4 -5.34 16.36 -11.85
CA ASN A 4 -5.01 17.69 -12.38
C ASN A 4 -4.97 18.82 -11.32
N ILE A 5 -4.28 18.55 -10.20
CA ILE A 5 -4.11 19.46 -9.06
C ILE A 5 -2.63 19.83 -8.88
N SER A 6 -2.36 20.91 -8.15
CA SER A 6 -1.00 21.31 -7.80
C SER A 6 -0.32 20.29 -6.88
N PRO A 7 1.03 20.25 -6.86
CA PRO A 7 1.78 19.37 -5.95
C PRO A 7 1.43 19.59 -4.47
N GLU A 8 1.22 20.83 -4.02
CA GLU A 8 0.85 21.07 -2.61
C GLU A 8 -0.53 20.51 -2.26
N VAL A 9 -1.51 20.67 -3.17
CA VAL A 9 -2.86 20.12 -2.98
C VAL A 9 -2.83 18.59 -3.03
N ALA A 10 -2.00 18.00 -3.91
CA ALA A 10 -1.81 16.56 -3.98
C ALA A 10 -1.23 16.00 -2.67
N ALA A 11 -0.18 16.61 -2.13
CA ALA A 11 0.43 16.19 -0.86
C ALA A 11 -0.55 16.30 0.31
N ALA A 12 -1.30 17.40 0.41
CA ALA A 12 -2.33 17.60 1.43
C ALA A 12 -3.44 16.54 1.32
N LYS A 13 -3.89 16.23 0.10
CA LYS A 13 -4.89 15.19 -0.15
C LYS A 13 -4.41 13.80 0.25
N VAL A 14 -3.17 13.43 -0.09
CA VAL A 14 -2.55 12.17 0.33
C VAL A 14 -2.48 12.07 1.84
N LYS A 15 -2.02 13.14 2.52
CA LYS A 15 -1.95 13.19 4.00
C LYS A 15 -3.33 13.00 4.64
N LYS A 16 -4.35 13.69 4.12
CA LYS A 16 -5.73 13.56 4.61
C LYS A 16 -6.27 12.14 4.47
N VAL A 17 -6.16 11.56 3.27
CA VAL A 17 -6.65 10.20 2.99
C VAL A 17 -5.93 9.15 3.83
N ASN A 18 -4.60 9.27 4.00
CA ASN A 18 -3.84 8.35 4.84
C ASN A 18 -4.22 8.46 6.33
N HIS A 19 -4.51 9.67 6.81
CA HIS A 19 -5.03 9.86 8.17
C HIS A 19 -6.40 9.19 8.36
N GLU A 20 -7.33 9.38 7.42
CA GLU A 20 -8.66 8.75 7.46
C GLU A 20 -8.55 7.21 7.48
N ARG A 21 -7.65 6.63 6.66
CA ARG A 21 -7.34 5.19 6.67
C ARG A 21 -6.79 4.71 8.02
N ALA A 22 -5.86 5.47 8.60
CA ALA A 22 -5.27 5.13 9.89
C ALA A 22 -6.30 5.12 11.02
N VAL A 23 -7.17 6.15 11.06
CA VAL A 23 -8.27 6.25 12.04
C VAL A 23 -9.24 5.08 11.88
N HIS A 24 -9.66 4.78 10.64
CA HIS A 24 -10.58 3.68 10.35
C HIS A 24 -9.98 2.33 10.78
N CYS A 25 -8.75 2.03 10.34
CA CYS A 25 -8.07 0.80 10.69
C CYS A 25 -7.96 0.63 12.21
N LYS A 26 -7.51 1.67 12.93
CA LYS A 26 -7.38 1.63 14.39
C LYS A 26 -8.71 1.42 15.10
N HIS A 27 -9.78 2.05 14.61
CA HIS A 27 -11.12 1.91 15.18
C HIS A 27 -11.62 0.46 15.13
N PHE A 28 -11.49 -0.20 13.97
CA PHE A 28 -12.07 -1.53 13.74
C PHE A 28 -11.15 -2.69 14.08
N THR A 29 -9.84 -2.57 13.83
CA THR A 29 -8.89 -3.67 13.99
C THR A 29 -8.07 -3.59 15.28
N LYS A 30 -8.17 -2.47 16.00
CA LYS A 30 -7.39 -2.16 17.22
C LYS A 30 -5.87 -2.21 17.01
N THR A 31 -5.41 -2.11 15.76
CA THR A 31 -4.01 -2.07 15.38
C THR A 31 -3.74 -0.91 14.43
N ASP A 32 -2.47 -0.55 14.26
CA ASP A 32 -2.07 0.60 13.45
C ASP A 32 -2.02 0.24 11.96
N TRP A 33 -2.58 1.13 11.13
CA TRP A 33 -2.49 1.02 9.67
C TRP A 33 -1.03 1.10 9.23
N GLY A 34 -0.57 0.16 8.40
CA GLY A 34 0.83 0.06 7.98
C GLY A 34 1.75 -0.67 8.97
N ASN A 35 1.25 -1.23 10.07
CA ASN A 35 2.05 -2.11 10.92
C ASN A 35 2.46 -3.38 10.16
N VAL A 36 3.75 -3.51 9.87
CA VAL A 36 4.34 -4.61 9.07
C VAL A 36 4.01 -6.01 9.59
N LYS A 37 3.72 -6.16 10.89
CA LYS A 37 3.35 -7.46 11.48
C LYS A 37 1.97 -7.95 11.02
N ASN A 38 1.13 -7.06 10.48
CA ASN A 38 -0.22 -7.38 10.02
C ASN A 38 -0.29 -7.69 8.52
N TYR A 39 0.83 -7.69 7.81
CA TYR A 39 0.89 -7.92 6.38
C TYR A 39 1.90 -9.02 6.08
N ASP A 40 1.56 -9.90 5.13
CA ASP A 40 2.50 -10.90 4.60
C ASP A 40 3.60 -10.25 3.75
N LEU A 41 3.30 -9.11 3.10
CA LEU A 41 4.20 -8.41 2.19
C LEU A 41 3.90 -6.91 2.16
N CYS A 42 4.96 -6.09 2.28
CA CYS A 42 4.91 -4.63 2.09
C CYS A 42 5.85 -4.24 0.95
N ILE A 43 5.38 -3.47 -0.03
CA ILE A 43 6.16 -3.08 -1.21
C ILE A 43 6.06 -1.56 -1.40
N LYS A 44 7.20 -0.91 -1.66
CA LYS A 44 7.24 0.47 -2.15
C LYS A 44 7.26 0.47 -3.68
N SER A 45 6.06 0.38 -4.27
CA SER A 45 5.88 0.21 -5.72
C SER A 45 6.46 1.35 -6.57
N ASP A 46 6.63 2.54 -5.99
CA ASP A 46 7.19 3.70 -6.72
C ASP A 46 8.63 3.46 -7.19
N ASP A 47 9.38 2.58 -6.51
CA ASP A 47 10.77 2.26 -6.85
C ASP A 47 10.88 1.19 -7.96
N LEU A 48 9.82 0.42 -8.21
CA LEU A 48 9.80 -0.77 -9.07
C LEU A 48 8.87 -0.62 -10.30
N GLY A 49 7.87 0.25 -10.19
CA GLY A 49 6.81 0.36 -11.18
C GLY A 49 5.81 -0.80 -11.13
N VAL A 50 4.75 -0.68 -11.94
CA VAL A 50 3.56 -1.55 -11.86
C VAL A 50 3.87 -2.99 -12.26
N ALA A 51 4.59 -3.20 -13.37
CA ALA A 51 4.84 -4.53 -13.91
C ALA A 51 5.70 -5.39 -12.97
N GLU A 52 6.80 -4.84 -12.47
CA GLU A 52 7.71 -5.54 -11.55
C GLU A 52 7.03 -5.79 -10.19
N THR A 53 6.29 -4.81 -9.66
CA THR A 53 5.50 -5.01 -8.43
C THR A 53 4.50 -6.16 -8.58
N ALA A 54 3.81 -6.25 -9.72
CA ALA A 54 2.86 -7.33 -9.98
C ALA A 54 3.55 -8.69 -10.06
N GLN A 55 4.72 -8.76 -10.71
CA GLN A 55 5.52 -10.00 -10.79
C GLN A 55 5.94 -10.47 -9.39
N ILE A 56 6.47 -9.58 -8.54
CA ILE A 56 6.89 -9.92 -7.17
C ILE A 56 5.73 -10.50 -6.35
N ILE A 57 4.53 -9.91 -6.46
CA ILE A 57 3.35 -10.44 -5.78
C ILE A 57 3.01 -11.84 -6.31
N GLY A 58 2.98 -12.00 -7.64
CA GLY A 58 2.71 -13.30 -8.28
C GLY A 58 3.66 -14.40 -7.83
N ASP A 59 4.97 -14.14 -7.88
CA ASP A 59 6.01 -15.10 -7.52
C ASP A 59 5.91 -15.50 -6.04
N LEU A 60 5.67 -14.55 -5.14
CA LEU A 60 5.51 -14.84 -3.72
C LEU A 60 4.32 -15.78 -3.48
N PHE A 61 3.19 -15.54 -4.13
CA PHE A 61 2.00 -16.38 -3.98
C PHE A 61 2.16 -17.75 -4.62
N GLN A 62 2.78 -17.84 -5.80
CA GLN A 62 3.10 -19.13 -6.43
C GLN A 62 3.98 -19.99 -5.51
N LYS A 63 5.02 -19.39 -4.92
CA LYS A 63 5.89 -20.07 -3.95
C LYS A 63 5.13 -20.50 -2.69
N LYS A 64 4.27 -19.63 -2.14
CA LYS A 64 3.43 -19.94 -0.96
C LYS A 64 2.48 -21.11 -1.22
N MET A 65 2.00 -21.26 -2.44
CA MET A 65 1.09 -22.33 -2.86
C MET A 65 1.81 -23.61 -3.33
N GLY A 66 3.15 -23.61 -3.38
CA GLY A 66 3.92 -24.76 -3.88
C GLY A 66 3.71 -25.05 -5.37
N LEU A 67 3.40 -24.01 -6.16
CA LEU A 67 3.17 -24.10 -7.61
C LEU A 67 4.44 -23.85 -8.43
N SER A 68 5.58 -23.70 -7.76
CA SER A 68 6.90 -23.43 -8.35
C SER A 68 7.69 -24.69 -8.65
#